data_AF-A0A6P2ANQ2-F1
#
_entry.id   AF-A0A6P2ANQ2-F1
#
_cell.length_a   1.000
_cell.length_b   1.000
_cell.length_c   1.000
_cell.angle_alpha   90.00
_cell.angle_beta   90.00
_cell.angle_gamma   90.00
#
_symmetry.space_group_name_H-M   'P 1'
#
loop_
_entity.id
_entity.type
_entity.pdbx_description
1 polymer ?
#
loop_
_entity_poly.entity_id
_entity_poly.type
_entity_poly.pdbx_seq_one_letter_code
_entity_poly.pdbx_strand_id
1 'polypeptide(L)'
;MTLIETALATIIVGVGVLAIMVAQEAFHQQNMYSVQSATATRLGNEIRELTLNMPRHDPVTGNAYWGAEPNETTLDDFNDLDDFDGLIFSAELGNGPINSRREVIPNMNGWAQTVLVDMVNSSNINEYYPVPEDPEDYPEDYLMRVTVIVTYQGSTDPEPHEITRVSWISAN
;
A
#
# COMPACT_ATOMS: atom_id res chain seq x y z
N MET A 1 -8.02 -18.13 59.63
CA MET A 1 -7.16 -17.80 58.48
C MET A 1 -5.73 -17.83 58.95
N THR A 2 -4.89 -18.65 58.33
CA THR A 2 -3.48 -18.83 58.72
C THR A 2 -2.55 -17.95 57.86
N LEU A 3 -1.32 -17.72 58.32
CA LEU A 3 -0.31 -16.97 57.56
C LEU A 3 0.01 -17.60 56.20
N ILE A 4 -0.08 -18.93 56.09
CA ILE A 4 0.14 -19.64 54.81
C ILE A 4 -1.04 -19.48 53.85
N GLU A 5 -2.28 -19.43 54.35
CA GLU A 5 -3.47 -19.16 53.53
C GLU A 5 -3.47 -17.73 52.97
N THR A 6 -3.07 -16.75 53.77
CA THR A 6 -2.94 -15.36 53.32
C THR A 6 -1.79 -15.20 52.33
N ALA A 7 -0.64 -15.82 52.57
CA ALA A 7 0.47 -15.85 51.61
C ALA A 7 0.04 -16.48 50.27
N LEU A 8 -0.63 -17.63 50.30
CA LEU A 8 -1.13 -18.29 49.08
C LEU A 8 -2.18 -17.42 48.36
N ALA A 9 -3.10 -16.81 49.08
CA ALA A 9 -4.11 -15.92 48.49
C ALA A 9 -3.45 -14.70 47.81
N THR A 10 -2.45 -14.08 48.43
CA THR A 10 -1.71 -12.96 47.82
C THR A 10 -0.94 -13.39 46.57
N ILE A 11 -0.38 -14.60 46.55
CA ILE A 11 0.30 -15.16 45.36
C ILE A 11 -0.71 -15.39 44.24
N ILE A 12 -1.87 -16.00 44.53
CA ILE A 12 -2.90 -16.29 43.52
C ILE A 12 -3.41 -14.99 42.90
N VAL A 13 -3.75 -13.99 43.73
CA VAL A 13 -4.24 -12.69 43.23
C VAL A 13 -3.13 -11.95 42.48
N GLY A 14 -1.89 -11.97 42.98
CA GLY A 14 -0.75 -11.33 42.33
C GLY A 14 -0.48 -11.89 40.93
N VAL A 15 -0.43 -13.22 40.78
CA VAL A 15 -0.24 -13.86 39.47
C VAL A 15 -1.45 -13.62 38.55
N GLY A 16 -2.67 -13.62 39.10
CA GLY A 16 -3.88 -13.30 38.34
C GLY A 16 -3.86 -11.90 37.74
N VAL A 17 -3.47 -10.88 38.52
CA VAL A 17 -3.38 -9.48 38.04
C VAL A 17 -2.28 -9.33 37.00
N LEU A 18 -1.11 -9.94 37.20
CA LEU A 18 -0.02 -9.90 36.21
C LEU A 18 -0.44 -10.55 34.89
N ALA A 19 -1.12 -11.70 34.95
CA ALA A 19 -1.62 -12.37 33.75
C ALA A 19 -2.63 -11.49 32.96
N ILE A 20 -3.50 -10.76 33.66
CA ILE A 20 -4.45 -9.82 33.03
C ILE A 20 -3.71 -8.65 32.37
N MET A 21 -2.70 -8.09 33.02
CA MET A 21 -1.92 -6.97 32.45
C MET A 21 -1.22 -7.38 31.16
N VAL A 22 -0.57 -8.54 31.15
CA VAL A 22 0.09 -9.08 29.94
C VAL A 22 -0.95 -9.34 28.84
N ALA A 23 -2.12 -9.86 29.19
CA ALA A 23 -3.20 -10.07 28.22
C ALA A 23 -3.70 -8.73 27.63
N GLN A 24 -3.88 -7.70 28.45
CA GLN A 24 -4.30 -6.36 28.00
C GLN A 24 -3.29 -5.73 27.06
N GLU A 25 -2.00 -5.84 27.37
CA GLU A 25 -0.92 -5.36 26.50
C GLU A 25 -0.98 -6.05 25.12
N ALA A 26 -1.08 -7.39 25.10
CA ALA A 26 -1.21 -8.15 23.86
C ALA A 26 -2.47 -7.76 23.07
N PHE A 27 -3.60 -7.53 23.74
CA PHE A 27 -4.83 -7.07 23.08
C PHE A 27 -4.67 -5.68 22.47
N HIS A 28 -4.01 -4.74 23.15
CA HIS A 28 -3.74 -3.40 22.61
C HIS A 28 -2.84 -3.47 21.37
N GLN A 29 -1.76 -4.26 21.43
CA GLN A 29 -0.88 -4.46 20.28
C GLN A 29 -1.64 -5.08 19.10
N GLN A 30 -2.40 -6.16 19.33
CA GLN A 30 -3.17 -6.82 18.28
C GLN A 30 -4.23 -5.89 17.66
N ASN A 31 -4.89 -5.07 18.47
CA ASN A 31 -5.87 -4.12 17.97
C ASN A 31 -5.22 -3.03 17.10
N MET A 32 -4.04 -2.53 17.51
CA MET A 32 -3.29 -1.55 16.72
C MET A 32 -2.91 -2.11 15.35
N TYR A 33 -2.33 -3.32 15.31
CA TYR A 33 -2.01 -3.99 14.03
C TYR A 33 -3.25 -4.22 13.18
N SER A 34 -4.38 -4.59 13.79
CA SER A 34 -5.63 -4.80 13.06
C SER A 34 -6.16 -3.51 12.43
N VAL A 35 -6.10 -2.39 13.15
CA VAL A 35 -6.54 -1.08 12.62
C VAL A 35 -5.62 -0.60 11.50
N GLN A 36 -4.30 -0.76 11.67
CA GLN A 36 -3.33 -0.42 10.63
C GLN A 36 -3.52 -1.28 9.39
N SER A 37 -3.66 -2.59 9.53
CA SER A 37 -3.87 -3.51 8.40
C SER A 37 -5.17 -3.21 7.64
N ALA A 38 -6.25 -2.89 8.35
CA ALA A 38 -7.51 -2.48 7.73
C ALA A 38 -7.37 -1.15 6.95
N THR A 39 -6.67 -0.18 7.52
CA THR A 39 -6.40 1.11 6.87
C THR A 39 -5.55 0.92 5.62
N ALA A 40 -4.48 0.15 5.73
CA ALA A 40 -3.58 -0.13 4.62
C ALA A 40 -4.27 -0.87 3.48
N THR A 41 -5.10 -1.87 3.80
CA THR A 41 -5.89 -2.60 2.80
C THR A 41 -6.86 -1.69 2.08
N ARG A 42 -7.53 -0.78 2.81
CA ARG A 42 -8.38 0.24 2.18
C ARG A 42 -7.57 1.11 1.23
N LEU A 43 -6.44 1.67 1.68
CA LEU A 43 -5.57 2.52 0.84
C LEU A 43 -5.10 1.80 -0.44
N GLY A 44 -4.71 0.53 -0.37
CA GLY A 44 -4.36 -0.24 -1.56
C GLY A 44 -5.54 -0.41 -2.52
N ASN A 45 -6.74 -0.64 -1.99
CA ASN A 45 -7.95 -0.78 -2.80
C ASN A 45 -8.41 0.55 -3.43
N GLU A 46 -8.18 1.71 -2.80
CA GLU A 46 -8.49 3.01 -3.42
C GLU A 46 -7.74 3.20 -4.75
N ILE A 47 -6.45 2.85 -4.79
CA ILE A 47 -5.66 2.90 -6.04
C ILE A 47 -6.14 1.86 -7.04
N ARG A 48 -6.52 0.67 -6.57
CA ARG A 48 -7.13 -0.34 -7.44
C ARG A 48 -8.43 0.13 -8.09
N GLU A 49 -9.28 0.81 -7.33
CA GLU A 49 -10.52 1.39 -7.83
C GLU A 49 -10.26 2.53 -8.82
N LEU A 50 -9.27 3.39 -8.53
CA LEU A 50 -8.82 4.45 -9.43
C LEU A 50 -8.41 3.89 -10.80
N THR A 51 -7.59 2.84 -10.78
CA THR A 51 -6.94 2.26 -11.98
C THR A 51 -7.78 1.23 -12.71
N LEU A 52 -8.95 0.84 -12.18
CA LEU A 52 -9.72 -0.31 -12.69
C LEU A 52 -10.14 -0.19 -14.16
N ASN A 53 -10.46 1.02 -14.60
CA ASN A 53 -10.98 1.28 -15.94
C ASN A 53 -10.01 2.12 -16.81
N MET A 54 -8.77 2.27 -16.37
CA MET A 54 -7.77 2.99 -17.14
C MET A 54 -7.23 2.11 -18.26
N PRO A 55 -6.97 2.68 -19.45
CA PRO A 55 -6.22 1.99 -20.49
C PRO A 55 -4.78 1.74 -20.04
N ARG A 56 -4.06 0.83 -20.71
CA ARG A 56 -2.65 0.56 -20.40
C ARG A 56 -1.76 1.77 -20.65
N HIS A 57 -1.97 2.37 -21.82
CA HIS A 57 -1.26 3.50 -22.37
C HIS A 57 -2.25 4.52 -22.90
N ASP A 58 -1.79 5.76 -23.03
CA ASP A 58 -2.55 6.87 -23.58
C ASP A 58 -3.07 6.51 -25.00
N PRO A 59 -4.38 6.67 -25.27
CA PRO A 59 -4.97 6.37 -26.59
C PRO A 59 -4.47 7.24 -27.76
N VAL A 60 -3.83 8.36 -27.48
CA VAL A 60 -3.33 9.38 -28.42
C VAL A 60 -1.85 9.18 -28.70
N THR A 61 -1.01 9.02 -27.67
CA THR A 61 0.45 8.88 -27.85
C THR A 61 0.92 7.42 -27.87
N GLY A 62 0.12 6.49 -27.34
CA GLY A 62 0.43 5.06 -27.32
C GLY A 62 1.70 4.76 -26.51
N ASN A 63 2.57 3.92 -27.05
CA ASN A 63 3.78 3.46 -26.35
C ASN A 63 4.94 4.48 -26.34
N ALA A 64 4.68 5.73 -26.74
CA ALA A 64 5.72 6.74 -26.91
C ALA A 64 6.38 7.16 -25.58
N TYR A 65 5.64 7.02 -24.48
CA TYR A 65 6.08 7.36 -23.14
C TYR A 65 5.81 6.19 -22.20
N TRP A 66 6.60 6.13 -21.13
CA TRP A 66 6.34 5.27 -19.98
C TRP A 66 6.31 6.15 -18.74
N GLY A 67 5.15 6.22 -18.10
CA GLY A 67 4.87 7.23 -17.09
C GLY A 67 4.40 8.55 -17.69
N ALA A 68 4.10 9.50 -16.81
CA ALA A 68 3.45 10.76 -17.16
C ALA A 68 4.07 11.46 -18.38
N GLU A 69 3.21 11.83 -19.32
CA GLU A 69 3.60 12.52 -20.54
C GLU A 69 4.10 13.95 -20.27
N PRO A 70 4.83 14.60 -21.20
CA PRO A 70 5.32 15.97 -21.03
C PRO A 70 4.23 17.02 -20.72
N ASN A 71 2.98 16.76 -21.11
CA ASN A 71 1.79 17.59 -20.86
C ASN A 71 1.04 17.23 -19.58
N GLU A 72 1.38 16.13 -18.92
CA GLU A 72 0.67 15.63 -17.75
C GLU A 72 1.46 15.96 -16.48
N THR A 73 1.15 17.14 -15.94
CA THR A 73 1.92 17.67 -14.80
C THR A 73 1.20 17.50 -13.47
N THR A 74 -0.08 17.10 -13.52
CA THR A 74 -0.93 16.94 -12.35
C THR A 74 -1.61 15.58 -12.35
N LEU A 75 -2.02 15.12 -11.16
CA LEU A 75 -2.74 13.85 -11.01
C LEU A 75 -4.05 13.81 -11.80
N ASP A 76 -4.67 14.97 -12.04
CA ASP A 76 -5.90 15.07 -12.81
C ASP A 76 -5.66 14.82 -14.30
N ASP A 77 -4.45 15.07 -14.79
CA ASP A 77 -4.09 14.87 -16.19
C ASP A 77 -3.82 13.40 -16.50
N PHE A 78 -3.31 12.63 -15.52
CA PHE A 78 -3.02 11.20 -15.70
C PHE A 78 -4.25 10.46 -16.19
N ASN A 79 -4.12 9.68 -17.24
CA ASN A 79 -5.26 9.09 -17.93
C ASN A 79 -5.09 7.60 -18.23
N ASP A 80 -3.88 7.06 -18.05
CA ASP A 80 -3.59 5.64 -18.23
C ASP A 80 -2.94 5.00 -16.97
N LEU A 81 -2.48 3.76 -17.11
CA LEU A 81 -1.90 3.01 -16.01
C LEU A 81 -0.43 3.32 -15.80
N ASP A 82 0.37 3.46 -16.86
CA ASP A 82 1.81 3.67 -16.71
C ASP A 82 2.15 5.02 -16.10
N ASP A 83 1.28 6.02 -16.21
CA ASP A 83 1.35 7.30 -15.49
C ASP A 83 1.64 7.16 -14.00
N PHE A 84 1.12 6.10 -13.38
CA PHE A 84 1.24 5.86 -11.96
C PHE A 84 2.52 5.11 -11.56
N ASP A 85 3.35 4.69 -12.52
CA ASP A 85 4.56 3.93 -12.22
C ASP A 85 5.57 4.74 -11.40
N GLY A 86 6.12 4.12 -10.37
CA GLY A 86 7.09 4.72 -9.46
C GLY A 86 6.56 5.85 -8.57
N LEU A 87 5.28 6.21 -8.64
CA LEU A 87 4.73 7.30 -7.86
C LEU A 87 4.58 6.95 -6.37
N ILE A 88 4.89 7.94 -5.51
CA ILE A 88 4.77 7.82 -4.06
C ILE A 88 3.84 8.91 -3.55
N PHE A 89 2.70 8.49 -3.00
CA PHE A 89 1.67 9.32 -2.40
C PHE A 89 1.81 9.27 -0.87
N SER A 90 2.37 10.33 -0.27
CA SER A 90 2.64 10.32 1.18
C SER A 90 2.39 11.67 1.83
N ALA A 91 1.93 11.65 3.08
CA ALA A 91 1.63 12.88 3.81
C ALA A 91 2.89 13.74 4.00
N GLU A 92 4.05 13.11 4.18
CA GLU A 92 5.34 13.78 4.38
C GLU A 92 5.82 14.51 3.12
N LEU A 93 5.51 13.99 1.91
CA LEU A 93 5.81 14.67 0.64
C LEU A 93 4.79 15.77 0.29
N GLY A 94 3.73 15.94 1.10
CA GLY A 94 2.68 16.92 0.88
C GLY A 94 1.72 16.58 -0.27
N ASN A 95 1.93 15.46 -0.97
CA ASN A 95 1.01 14.94 -1.98
C ASN A 95 0.03 13.90 -1.43
N GLY A 96 0.27 13.39 -0.21
CA GLY A 96 -0.63 12.59 0.63
C GLY A 96 -1.07 11.26 0.03
N PRO A 97 -1.47 10.26 0.83
CA PRO A 97 -2.23 9.13 0.29
C PRO A 97 -3.53 9.63 -0.34
N ILE A 98 -3.88 9.07 -1.49
CA ILE A 98 -5.02 9.49 -2.30
C ILE A 98 -6.14 8.44 -2.27
N ASN A 99 -7.38 8.89 -2.49
CA ASN A 99 -8.53 8.03 -2.71
C ASN A 99 -8.76 7.73 -4.20
N SER A 100 -9.76 6.91 -4.51
CA SER A 100 -10.14 6.56 -5.88
C SER A 100 -10.60 7.73 -6.76
N ARG A 101 -10.81 8.92 -6.17
CA ARG A 101 -11.18 10.16 -6.85
C ARG A 101 -9.99 11.12 -7.01
N ARG A 102 -8.75 10.66 -6.75
CA ARG A 102 -7.51 11.45 -6.78
C ARG A 102 -7.44 12.56 -5.73
N GLU A 103 -8.31 12.52 -4.73
CA GLU A 103 -8.28 13.48 -3.63
C GLU A 103 -7.35 12.99 -2.52
N VAL A 104 -6.57 13.92 -1.96
CA VAL A 104 -5.73 13.65 -0.80
C VAL A 104 -6.57 13.34 0.43
N ILE A 105 -6.28 12.22 1.09
CA ILE A 105 -6.96 11.81 2.31
C ILE A 105 -6.31 12.54 3.51
N PRO A 106 -7.08 13.34 4.26
CA PRO A 106 -6.52 14.11 5.38
C PRO A 106 -6.14 13.19 6.55
N ASN A 107 -5.25 13.70 7.42
CA ASN A 107 -4.82 13.04 8.67
C ASN A 107 -4.11 11.69 8.48
N MET A 108 -3.33 11.56 7.41
CA MET A 108 -2.58 10.35 7.06
C MET A 108 -1.06 10.47 7.34
N ASN A 109 -0.67 11.20 8.38
CA ASN A 109 0.74 11.34 8.76
C ASN A 109 1.38 9.96 8.97
N GLY A 110 2.60 9.78 8.44
CA GLY A 110 3.30 8.50 8.44
C GLY A 110 2.82 7.47 7.43
N TRP A 111 1.71 7.68 6.70
CA TRP A 111 1.24 6.76 5.65
C TRP A 111 1.76 7.14 4.27
N ALA A 112 2.12 6.12 3.48
CA ALA A 112 2.44 6.26 2.07
C ALA A 112 1.87 5.12 1.22
N GLN A 113 1.42 5.44 0.00
CA GLN A 113 1.14 4.48 -1.06
C GLN A 113 2.23 4.63 -2.13
N THR A 114 2.95 3.55 -2.41
CA THR A 114 3.86 3.46 -3.56
C THR A 114 3.19 2.63 -4.62
N VAL A 115 3.03 3.19 -5.82
CA VAL A 115 2.47 2.50 -6.97
C VAL A 115 3.61 2.09 -7.89
N LEU A 116 3.61 0.83 -8.31
CA LEU A 116 4.55 0.26 -9.25
C LEU A 116 3.73 -0.40 -10.35
N VAL A 117 4.10 -0.15 -11.60
CA VAL A 117 3.45 -0.73 -12.75
C VAL A 117 4.53 -1.46 -13.53
N ASP A 118 4.30 -2.76 -13.77
CA ASP A 118 5.24 -3.58 -14.51
C ASP A 118 4.56 -4.17 -15.75
N MET A 119 5.33 -4.33 -16.81
CA MET A 119 4.95 -5.22 -17.90
C MET A 119 5.30 -6.67 -17.54
N VAL A 120 4.33 -7.57 -17.69
CA VAL A 120 4.50 -9.00 -17.44
C VAL A 120 4.10 -9.83 -18.63
N ASN A 121 4.76 -10.97 -18.78
CA ASN A 121 4.45 -11.93 -19.84
C ASN A 121 3.04 -12.52 -19.63
N SER A 122 2.20 -12.48 -20.67
CA SER A 122 0.83 -13.00 -20.65
C SER A 122 0.76 -14.51 -20.36
N SER A 123 1.76 -15.26 -20.81
CA SER A 123 1.90 -16.71 -20.65
C SER A 123 2.57 -17.09 -19.33
N ASN A 124 3.31 -16.15 -18.71
CA ASN A 124 3.97 -16.34 -17.42
C ASN A 124 4.05 -15.03 -16.64
N ILE A 125 3.04 -14.75 -15.81
CA ILE A 125 2.91 -13.50 -15.04
C ILE A 125 4.03 -13.22 -14.01
N ASN A 126 4.92 -14.20 -13.79
CA ASN A 126 6.09 -14.02 -12.92
C ASN A 126 7.33 -13.53 -13.69
N GLU A 127 7.26 -13.49 -15.01
CA GLU A 127 8.30 -12.96 -15.89
C GLU A 127 7.96 -11.51 -16.27
N TYR A 128 8.96 -10.65 -16.15
CA TYR A 128 8.85 -9.21 -16.31
C TYR A 128 9.52 -8.82 -17.63
N TYR A 129 8.93 -7.88 -18.35
CA TYR A 129 9.58 -7.22 -19.46
C TYR A 129 10.15 -5.87 -18.99
N PRO A 130 11.41 -5.55 -19.31
CA PRO A 130 11.90 -4.19 -19.11
C PRO A 130 11.14 -3.25 -20.05
N VAL A 131 10.99 -1.99 -19.65
CA VAL A 131 10.49 -0.92 -20.51
C VAL A 131 11.48 -0.71 -21.66
N PRO A 132 11.09 -0.92 -22.93
CA PRO A 132 11.97 -0.66 -24.07
C PRO A 132 12.29 0.83 -24.23
N GLU A 133 13.47 1.15 -24.74
CA GLU A 133 13.82 2.53 -25.11
C GLU A 133 13.13 2.96 -26.42
N ASP A 134 12.86 2.00 -27.32
CA ASP A 134 12.14 2.22 -28.57
C ASP A 134 10.68 1.77 -28.42
N PRO A 135 9.69 2.66 -28.62
CA PRO A 135 8.26 2.31 -28.61
C PRO A 135 7.87 1.17 -29.54
N GLU A 136 8.64 0.91 -30.61
CA GLU A 136 8.40 -0.19 -31.55
C GLU A 136 8.82 -1.56 -31.00
N ASP A 137 9.66 -1.59 -29.95
CA ASP A 137 10.18 -2.82 -29.32
C ASP A 137 9.27 -3.35 -28.19
N TYR A 138 8.11 -2.73 -27.97
CA TYR A 138 7.14 -3.24 -27.00
C TYR A 138 6.64 -4.64 -27.40
N PRO A 139 6.58 -5.60 -26.47
CA PRO A 139 6.02 -6.92 -26.76
C PRO A 139 4.57 -6.80 -27.22
N GLU A 140 4.15 -7.62 -28.19
CA GLU A 140 2.75 -7.60 -28.65
C GLU A 140 1.79 -8.23 -27.62
N ASP A 141 2.30 -9.10 -26.75
CA ASP A 141 1.52 -9.89 -25.80
C ASP A 141 2.07 -9.76 -24.37
N TYR A 142 1.80 -8.62 -23.75
CA TYR A 142 2.06 -8.37 -22.33
C TYR A 142 0.78 -7.95 -21.61
N LEU A 143 0.80 -8.11 -20.29
CA LEU A 143 -0.19 -7.59 -19.38
C LEU A 143 0.47 -6.55 -18.48
N MET A 144 -0.33 -5.64 -17.93
CA MET A 144 0.16 -4.73 -16.89
C MET A 144 -0.14 -5.31 -15.52
N ARG A 145 0.87 -5.37 -14.66
CA ARG A 145 0.68 -5.63 -13.23
C ARG A 145 0.84 -4.33 -12.47
N VAL A 146 -0.21 -3.93 -11.77
CA VAL A 146 -0.12 -2.83 -10.81
C VAL A 146 0.12 -3.42 -9.43
N THR A 147 1.09 -2.87 -8.72
CA THR A 147 1.42 -3.23 -7.34
C THR A 147 1.41 -1.97 -6.50
N VAL A 148 0.60 -2.01 -5.44
CA VAL A 148 0.52 -0.92 -4.46
C VAL A 148 1.07 -1.42 -3.15
N ILE A 149 2.16 -0.80 -2.72
CA ILE A 149 2.80 -1.05 -1.44
C ILE A 149 2.37 0.07 -0.50
N VAL A 150 1.71 -0.31 0.60
CA VAL A 150 1.30 0.65 1.62
C VAL A 150 2.21 0.51 2.83
N THR A 151 2.89 1.60 3.14
CA THR A 151 3.80 1.67 4.29
C THR A 151 3.26 2.59 5.36
N TYR A 152 3.65 2.32 6.61
CA TYR A 152 3.39 3.18 7.74
C TYR A 152 4.71 3.43 8.49
N GLN A 153 4.91 4.67 8.94
CA GLN A 153 5.99 5.06 9.82
C GLN A 153 5.40 5.76 11.05
N GLY A 154 5.53 5.14 12.22
CA GLY A 154 5.24 5.80 13.48
C GLY A 154 6.21 6.94 13.75
N SER A 155 5.82 7.89 14.60
CA SER A 155 6.66 9.05 14.94
C SER A 155 7.99 8.71 15.62
N THR A 156 8.10 7.49 16.17
CA THR A 156 9.31 6.96 16.81
C THR A 156 10.05 5.95 15.95
N ASP A 157 9.48 5.57 14.80
CA ASP A 157 10.05 4.54 13.95
C ASP A 157 11.18 5.14 13.09
N PRO A 158 12.36 4.51 13.04
CA PRO A 158 13.50 5.04 12.29
C PRO A 158 13.27 4.97 10.77
N GLU A 159 12.41 4.07 10.31
CA GLU A 159 12.12 3.82 8.90
C GLU A 159 10.67 3.31 8.72
N PRO A 160 10.03 3.58 7.57
CA PRO A 160 8.70 3.07 7.26
C PRO A 160 8.71 1.54 7.11
N HIS A 161 7.64 0.90 7.57
CA HIS A 161 7.43 -0.54 7.40
C HIS A 161 6.25 -0.82 6.48
N GLU A 162 6.37 -1.84 5.63
CA GLU A 162 5.28 -2.34 4.80
C GLU A 162 4.19 -2.98 5.68
N ILE A 163 2.97 -2.45 5.60
CA ILE A 163 1.80 -3.02 6.29
C ILE A 163 1.08 -4.00 5.37
N THR A 164 0.91 -3.62 4.10
CA THR A 164 0.23 -4.46 3.12
C THR A 164 0.72 -4.18 1.71
N ARG A 165 0.48 -5.15 0.85
CA ARG A 165 0.71 -5.08 -0.59
C ARG A 165 -0.49 -5.63 -1.32
N VAL A 166 -1.00 -4.85 -2.25
CA VAL A 166 -2.08 -5.26 -3.13
C VAL A 166 -1.55 -5.27 -4.55
N SER A 167 -1.76 -6.37 -5.28
CA SER A 167 -1.33 -6.48 -6.66
C SER A 167 -2.41 -7.13 -7.49
N TRP A 168 -2.59 -6.65 -8.71
CA TRP A 168 -3.53 -7.19 -9.68
C TRP A 168 -3.00 -7.04 -11.09
N ILE A 169 -3.52 -7.88 -11.98
CA ILE A 169 -3.30 -7.78 -13.41
C ILE A 169 -4.42 -6.92 -14.00
N SER A 170 -4.06 -5.90 -14.76
CA SER A 170 -4.98 -5.19 -15.64
C SER A 170 -4.97 -5.85 -17.01
N ALA A 171 -6.15 -6.21 -17.50
CA ALA A 171 -6.34 -6.94 -18.75
C ALA A 171 -6.93 -6.10 -19.88
N ASN A 172 -7.25 -4.82 -19.63
CA ASN A 172 -7.74 -3.90 -20.65
C ASN A 172 -6.57 -3.43 -21.49
#